data_AF-A0AAP2UGB0-F1
#
_entry.id   AF-A0AAP2UGB0-F1
#
_cell.length_a   1.000
_cell.length_b   1.000
_cell.length_c   1.000
_cell.angle_alpha   90.00
_cell.angle_beta   90.00
_cell.angle_gamma   90.00
#
_symmetry.space_group_name_H-M   'P 1'
#
loop_
_entity.id
_entity.type
_entity.pdbx_description
1 polymer ?
#
loop_
_entity_poly.entity_id
_entity_poly.type
_entity_poly.pdbx_seq_one_letter_code
_entity_poly.pdbx_strand_id
1 'polypeptide(L)' 'MSLLYKLEYQDNFTDLEKGIANYILDHKDYIVDLKITDLAEITYTSPSTISRFCKKLGEKKL' A
#
# COMPACT_ATOMS: atom_id res chain seq x y z
N MET A 1 13.42 -9.74 2.08
CA MET A 1 12.75 -9.03 0.96
C MET A 1 12.66 -7.55 1.27
N SER A 2 12.87 -6.70 0.28
CA SER A 2 12.68 -5.24 0.40
C SER A 2 11.19 -4.88 0.33
N LEU A 3 10.83 -3.67 0.76
CA LEU A 3 9.46 -3.13 0.63
C LEU A 3 9.02 -3.06 -0.84
N LEU A 4 9.91 -2.59 -1.72
CA LEU A 4 9.64 -2.48 -3.15
C LEU A 4 9.31 -3.85 -3.77
N TYR A 5 10.05 -4.90 -3.41
CA TYR A 5 9.75 -6.26 -3.85
C TYR A 5 8.33 -6.69 -3.44
N LYS A 6 7.90 -6.42 -2.19
CA LYS A 6 6.55 -6.79 -1.76
C LYS A 6 5.46 -6.06 -2.56
N LEU A 7 5.70 -4.81 -2.92
CA LEU A 7 4.76 -4.00 -3.71
C LEU A 7 4.72 -4.43 -5.18
N GLU A 8 5.85 -4.82 -5.78
CA GLU A 8 5.93 -5.24 -7.19
C GLU A 8 5.37 -6.65 -7.41
N TYR A 9 5.68 -7.59 -6.52
CA TYR A 9 5.25 -9.00 -6.68
C TYR A 9 3.85 -9.27 -6.11
N GLN A 10 3.41 -8.49 -5.10
CA GLN A 10 2.05 -8.52 -4.56
C GLN A 10 1.57 -9.90 -4.09
N ASP A 11 2.50 -10.76 -3.66
CA ASP A 11 2.19 -12.10 -3.18
C ASP A 11 1.23 -12.04 -1.97
N ASN A 12 0.11 -12.75 -2.06
CA ASN A 12 -0.94 -12.78 -1.04
C ASN A 12 -1.63 -11.44 -0.79
N PHE A 13 -1.65 -10.54 -1.76
CA PHE A 13 -2.47 -9.33 -1.70
C PHE A 13 -3.90 -9.65 -2.14
N THR A 14 -4.88 -9.11 -1.43
CA THR A 14 -6.27 -9.04 -1.93
C THR A 14 -6.34 -8.07 -3.09
N ASP A 15 -7.40 -8.12 -3.90
CA ASP A 15 -7.53 -7.21 -5.05
C ASP A 15 -7.55 -5.74 -4.64
N LEU A 16 -8.10 -5.44 -3.46
CA LEU A 16 -8.05 -4.12 -2.87
C LEU A 16 -6.61 -3.70 -2.49
N GLU A 17 -5.82 -4.61 -1.91
CA GLU A 17 -4.42 -4.35 -1.57
C GLU A 17 -3.55 -4.19 -2.84
N LYS A 18 -3.84 -4.93 -3.91
CA LYS A 18 -3.21 -4.75 -5.22
C LYS A 18 -3.51 -3.36 -5.78
N GLY A 19 -4.77 -2.89 -5.67
CA GLY A 19 -5.15 -1.53 -6.07
C GLY A 19 -4.34 -0.45 -5.35
N ILE A 20 -4.19 -0.58 -4.02
CA ILE A 20 -3.34 0.33 -3.22
C ILE A 20 -1.88 0.23 -3.66
N ALA A 21 -1.34 -0.98 -3.83
CA ALA A 21 0.05 -1.20 -4.22
C ALA A 21 0.37 -0.61 -5.60
N ASN A 22 -0.50 -0.82 -6.59
CA ASN A 22 -0.35 -0.27 -7.93
C ASN A 22 -0.31 1.25 -7.91
N TYR A 23 -1.22 1.90 -7.17
CA TYR A 23 -1.20 3.35 -7.05
C TYR A 23 0.12 3.87 -6.45
N ILE A 24 0.64 3.20 -5.42
CA ILE A 24 1.94 3.55 -4.82
C ILE A 24 3.07 3.41 -5.84
N LEU A 25 3.06 2.35 -6.66
CA LEU A 25 4.09 2.08 -7.67
C LEU A 25 4.03 3.05 -8.85
N ASP A 26 2.83 3.48 -9.25
CA ASP A 26 2.61 4.41 -10.36
C ASP A 26 2.90 5.87 -9.96
N HIS A 27 2.85 6.18 -8.66
CA HIS A 27 3.01 7.54 -8.12
C HIS A 27 4.08 7.64 -7.01
N LYS A 28 5.19 6.88 -7.15
CA LYS A 28 6.26 6.77 -6.14
C LYS A 28 6.81 8.11 -5.62
N ASP A 29 6.93 9.11 -6.48
CA ASP A 29 7.50 10.41 -6.11
C ASP A 29 6.53 11.29 -5.32
N TYR A 30 5.23 11.08 -5.50
CA TYR A 30 4.17 11.90 -4.91
C TYR A 30 3.57 11.28 -3.64
N ILE A 31 3.63 9.95 -3.51
CA ILE A 31 3.02 9.23 -2.39
C ILE A 31 3.57 9.66 -1.02
N VAL A 32 4.81 10.15 -0.97
CA VAL A 32 5.46 10.62 0.26
C VAL A 32 4.85 11.91 0.81
N ASP A 33 4.18 12.69 -0.04
CA ASP A 33 3.53 13.94 0.33
C ASP A 33 2.04 13.75 0.65
N LEU A 34 1.48 12.56 0.36
CA LEU A 34 0.08 12.24 0.62
C LEU A 34 -0.16 11.90 2.09
N LYS A 35 -1.26 12.42 2.64
CA LYS A 35 -1.77 11.91 3.92
C LYS A 35 -2.42 10.56 3.71
N ILE A 36 -2.50 9.79 4.80
CA ILE A 36 -3.21 8.50 4.81
C ILE A 36 -4.68 8.64 4.38
N THR A 37 -5.31 9.77 4.69
CA THR A 37 -6.69 10.09 4.29
C THR A 37 -6.81 10.29 2.79
N ASP A 38 -5.83 10.96 2.19
CA ASP A 38 -5.84 11.27 0.76
C ASP A 38 -5.63 9.98 -0.05
N LEU A 39 -4.67 9.15 0.39
CA LEU A 39 -4.46 7.83 -0.22
C LEU A 39 -5.68 6.93 -0.07
N ALA A 40 -6.36 6.97 1.07
CA ALA A 40 -7.59 6.22 1.28
C ALA A 40 -8.69 6.67 0.30
N GLU A 41 -8.88 7.99 0.14
CA GLU A 41 -9.86 8.55 -0.80
C GLU A 41 -9.57 8.15 -2.25
N ILE A 42 -8.32 8.33 -2.69
CA ILE A 42 -7.89 8.00 -4.07
C ILE A 42 -8.05 6.51 -4.38
N THR A 43 -7.80 5.65 -3.40
CA THR A 43 -7.91 4.20 -3.57
C THR A 43 -9.32 3.66 -3.30
N TYR A 44 -10.29 4.53 -3.00
CA TYR A 44 -11.65 4.16 -2.58
C TYR A 44 -11.67 3.21 -1.38
N THR A 45 -10.79 3.46 -0.41
CA THR A 45 -10.65 2.67 0.82
C THR A 45 -10.80 3.56 2.05
N SER A 46 -10.67 2.95 3.24
CA SER A 46 -10.66 3.69 4.51
C SER A 46 -9.23 3.94 4.99
N PRO A 47 -8.96 4.99 5.78
CA PRO A 47 -7.65 5.19 6.42
C PRO A 47 -7.20 3.98 7.25
N SER A 48 -8.14 3.28 7.89
CA SER A 48 -7.88 2.03 8.62
C SER A 48 -7.42 0.90 7.71
N THR A 49 -7.95 0.83 6.49
CA THR A 49 -7.53 -0.14 5.47
C THR A 49 -6.08 0.13 5.03
N ILE A 50 -5.74 1.39 4.76
CA ILE A 50 -4.35 1.80 4.44
C ILE A 50 -3.41 1.48 5.61
N SER A 51 -3.80 1.79 6.85
CA SER A 51 -2.99 1.50 8.04
C SER A 51 -2.71 0.00 8.21
N ARG A 52 -3.73 -0.85 8.03
CA ARG A 52 -3.57 -2.32 8.04
C ARG A 52 -2.66 -2.81 6.91
N PHE A 53 -2.80 -2.23 5.72
CA PHE A 53 -1.94 -2.56 4.59
C PHE A 53 -0.47 -2.22 4.87
N CYS A 54 -0.18 -1.01 5.35
CA CYS A 54 1.17 -0.59 5.75
C CYS A 54 1.74 -1.52 6.84
N LYS A 55 0.92 -1.90 7.83
CA LYS A 55 1.34 -2.85 8.88
C LYS A 55 1.70 -4.22 8.28
N LYS A 56 0.87 -4.76 7.39
CA LYS A 56 1.13 -6.04 6.68
C LYS A 56 2.46 -6.00 5.89
N LEU A 57 2.80 -4.86 5.29
CA LEU A 57 4.08 -4.67 4.59
C LEU A 57 5.28 -4.64 5.55
N GLY A 58 5.11 -4.05 6.74
CA GLY A 58 6.14 -3.93 7.77
C GLY A 58 6.32 -5.14 8.69
N GLU A 59 5.35 -6.04 8.75
CA GLU A 59 5.44 -7.27 9.54
C GLU A 59 6.59 -8.15 9.02
N LYS A 60 7.57 -8.41 9.90
CA LYS A 60 8.52 -9.50 9.72
C LYS A 60 7.76 -10.78 10.02
N LYS A 61 7.63 -11.67 9.03
CA LYS A 61 7.32 -13.07 9.33
C LYS A 61 8.49 -13.60 10.16
N LEU A 62 8.21 -13.97 11.42
CA LEU A 62 9.14 -14.71 12.28
C LEU A 62 9.38 -16.10 11.70
#